data_AF-A0A818MYI5-F1
#
_entry.id   AF-A0A818MYI5-F1
#
_cell.length_a   1.000
_cell.length_b   1.000
_cell.length_c   1.000
_cell.angle_alpha   90.00
_cell.angle_beta   90.00
_cell.angle_gamma   90.00
#
_symmetry.space_group_name_H-M   'P 1'
#
loop_
_entity.id
_entity.type
_entity.pdbx_description
1 polymer ?
#
loop_
_entity_poly.entity_id
_entity_poly.type
_entity_poly.pdbx_seq_one_letter_code
_entity_poly.pdbx_strand_id
1 'polypeptide(L)'
;ASIQLLYHADSDQVTVYKTEGEHDHHDEKVRGIDENVKKCIEELYNDGIMKPKQIIRALQTRKMKMPTLIQIKNYLVQYKKKKYGLHKISLGELEQWCEGNVEVPIDENKAFVVSYKILYDNEEYEDDEDIEEDGNIFRIFISSVRLLNIASMSSHFHADATYKLVWQGFPVLIVGTTDFNKAFHPFGLAVCSNEKTKDFEFIFNSIQVGMQKINKDLLKPTALISDAAGAIKNGFTNIFGSSYNQIMCWAHMKRKVNNRVCQIDDKHIAKEIIEDIEMLQLSNSTEVFKLASTLFIKKWNMNNKQKNESILDFMNYFHNEWLKTNDGWYEGIQVYTPSTNNALEATNRTIKDDGTFRERHILSRFLTIASNIVNNWSIERDITSINGKIFATEPTISLELWTLSYQWAKSTKDIICISNDSSKIYYIPARDLQSISQASLNKYKNKTWSTFNQFTKSFDIWCMEMDNGSDWRKSKCNCPGFFKNYICKHVVGMAIRLKYCKPPPSAKTVPIGEKRKRGRPAKAKPALLVQ
;
A
#
# COMPACT_ATOMS: atom_id res chain seq x y z
N ALA A 1 -49.33 -36.60 3.35
CA ALA A 1 -48.40 -37.34 2.48
C ALA A 1 -47.46 -36.37 1.77
N SER A 2 -46.21 -36.23 2.23
CA SER A 2 -45.19 -35.53 1.45
C SER A 2 -44.65 -36.44 0.35
N ILE A 3 -44.45 -35.87 -0.85
CA ILE A 3 -43.76 -36.53 -1.95
C ILE A 3 -42.38 -35.89 -2.06
N GLN A 4 -41.34 -36.71 -2.02
CA GLN A 4 -39.96 -36.28 -2.24
C GLN A 4 -39.39 -36.97 -3.47
N LEU A 5 -38.75 -36.19 -4.33
CA LEU A 5 -38.08 -36.65 -5.54
C LEU A 5 -36.57 -36.61 -5.30
N LEU A 6 -35.89 -37.73 -5.55
CA LEU A 6 -34.44 -37.82 -5.56
C LEU A 6 -33.95 -37.95 -7.00
N TYR A 7 -33.15 -36.99 -7.44
CA TYR A 7 -32.46 -37.01 -8.73
C TYR A 7 -31.06 -37.61 -8.51
N HIS A 8 -30.72 -38.64 -9.28
CA HIS A 8 -29.41 -39.29 -9.18
C HIS A 8 -28.38 -38.53 -10.01
N ALA A 9 -27.17 -38.33 -9.48
CA ALA A 9 -26.14 -37.51 -10.12
C ALA A 9 -25.54 -38.15 -11.39
N ASP A 10 -25.60 -39.48 -11.50
CA ASP A 10 -24.91 -40.26 -12.53
C ASP A 10 -25.89 -40.91 -13.52
N SER A 11 -27.17 -40.54 -13.52
CA SER A 11 -28.18 -41.10 -14.42
C SER A 11 -29.41 -40.21 -14.59
N ASP A 12 -30.14 -40.36 -15.69
CA ASP A 12 -31.41 -39.67 -15.95
C ASP A 12 -32.62 -40.21 -15.17
N GLN A 13 -32.40 -40.99 -14.11
CA GLN A 13 -33.46 -41.58 -13.30
C GLN A 13 -33.85 -40.68 -12.11
N VAL A 14 -35.15 -40.73 -11.76
CA VAL A 14 -35.71 -40.04 -10.59
C VAL A 14 -36.45 -41.04 -9.71
N THR A 15 -36.11 -41.09 -8.43
CA THR A 15 -36.81 -41.94 -7.44
C THR A 15 -37.81 -41.11 -6.64
N VAL A 16 -39.03 -41.63 -6.51
CA VAL A 16 -40.12 -40.97 -5.80
C VAL A 16 -40.39 -41.65 -4.47
N TYR A 17 -40.31 -40.90 -3.38
CA TYR A 17 -40.69 -41.34 -2.04
C TYR A 17 -42.00 -40.68 -1.63
N LYS A 18 -42.97 -41.50 -1.18
CA LYS A 18 -44.27 -41.03 -0.70
C LYS A 18 -44.50 -41.50 0.73
N THR A 19 -44.88 -40.57 1.61
CA THR A 19 -45.20 -40.90 3.01
C THR A 19 -46.66 -41.33 3.13
N GLU A 20 -46.92 -42.53 3.66
CA GLU A 20 -48.28 -43.10 3.82
C GLU A 20 -48.89 -42.95 5.23
N GLY A 21 -48.22 -42.29 6.17
CA GLY A 21 -48.74 -42.04 7.52
C GLY A 21 -49.43 -40.68 7.70
N GLU A 22 -50.50 -40.64 8.50
CA GLU A 22 -51.10 -39.40 9.02
C GLU A 22 -50.18 -38.75 10.07
N HIS A 23 -50.08 -37.42 10.06
CA HIS A 23 -49.22 -36.67 10.97
C HIS A 23 -50.02 -36.25 12.22
N ASP A 24 -49.62 -36.74 13.40
CA ASP A 24 -50.14 -36.26 14.70
C ASP A 24 -49.61 -34.85 15.01
N HIS A 25 -50.52 -33.87 15.05
CA HIS A 25 -50.22 -32.51 15.52
C HIS A 25 -50.49 -32.40 17.03
N HIS A 26 -49.58 -32.91 17.86
CA HIS A 26 -49.59 -32.55 19.28
C HIS A 26 -48.95 -31.17 19.51
N ASP A 27 -49.77 -30.24 20.02
CA ASP A 27 -49.47 -28.92 20.59
C ASP A 27 -48.26 -28.18 20.00
N GLU A 28 -48.54 -27.26 19.06
CA GLU A 28 -47.56 -26.34 18.49
C GLU A 28 -46.96 -25.41 19.56
N LYS A 29 -45.87 -25.85 20.20
CA LYS A 29 -44.89 -24.91 20.76
C LYS A 29 -44.45 -24.01 19.62
N VAL A 30 -44.66 -22.70 19.74
CA VAL A 30 -44.15 -21.69 18.79
C VAL A 30 -42.62 -21.85 18.69
N ARG A 31 -42.17 -22.56 17.66
CA ARG A 31 -40.76 -22.90 17.42
C ARG A 31 -40.16 -21.84 16.50
N GLY A 32 -39.12 -21.15 16.95
CA GLY A 32 -38.32 -20.26 16.10
C GLY A 32 -37.96 -18.94 16.76
N ILE A 33 -37.25 -18.10 15.99
CA ILE A 33 -36.97 -16.71 16.35
C ILE A 33 -38.15 -15.85 15.88
N ASP A 34 -38.58 -14.90 16.71
CA ASP A 34 -39.60 -13.91 16.36
C ASP A 34 -39.18 -13.06 15.15
N GLU A 35 -40.12 -12.70 14.28
CA GLU A 35 -39.81 -12.01 13.01
C GLU A 35 -39.20 -10.62 13.20
N ASN A 36 -39.60 -9.89 14.25
CA ASN A 36 -38.99 -8.61 14.56
C ASN A 36 -37.56 -8.79 15.08
N VAL A 37 -37.31 -9.84 15.86
CA VAL A 37 -35.97 -10.20 16.32
C VAL A 37 -35.09 -10.62 15.14
N LYS A 38 -35.62 -11.36 14.16
CA LYS A 38 -34.90 -11.69 12.93
C LYS A 38 -34.47 -10.44 12.16
N LYS A 39 -35.39 -9.51 11.87
CA LYS A 39 -35.05 -8.24 11.20
C LYS A 39 -33.96 -7.47 11.94
N CYS A 40 -34.05 -7.38 13.27
CA CYS A 40 -33.01 -6.75 14.08
C CYS A 40 -31.67 -7.51 14.02
N ILE A 41 -31.67 -8.84 14.00
CA ILE A 41 -30.44 -9.64 13.80
C ILE A 41 -29.82 -9.32 12.44
N GLU A 42 -30.63 -9.20 11.39
CA GLU A 42 -30.17 -8.87 10.05
C GLU A 42 -29.58 -7.46 9.96
N GLU A 43 -30.25 -6.46 10.55
CA GLU A 43 -29.72 -5.10 10.70
C GLU A 43 -28.39 -5.09 11.44
N LEU A 44 -28.33 -5.68 12.64
CA LEU A 44 -27.10 -5.78 13.43
C LEU A 44 -25.97 -6.45 12.66
N TYR A 45 -26.31 -7.50 11.90
CA TYR A 45 -25.34 -8.21 11.07
C TYR A 45 -24.84 -7.34 9.92
N ASN A 46 -25.72 -6.56 9.28
CA ASN A 46 -25.37 -5.61 8.23
C ASN A 46 -24.56 -4.42 8.76
N ASP A 47 -24.76 -4.05 10.02
CA ASP A 47 -24.00 -3.03 10.75
C ASP A 47 -22.65 -3.54 11.30
N GLY A 48 -22.24 -4.77 10.96
CA GLY A 48 -20.95 -5.35 11.34
C GLY A 48 -20.92 -6.09 12.69
N ILE A 49 -22.05 -6.19 13.40
CA ILE A 49 -22.18 -6.99 14.62
C ILE A 49 -22.51 -8.43 14.22
N MET A 50 -21.49 -9.17 13.81
CA MET A 50 -21.68 -10.48 13.18
C MET A 50 -21.60 -11.68 14.14
N LYS A 51 -20.96 -11.52 15.31
CA LYS A 51 -20.73 -12.66 16.22
C LYS A 51 -21.99 -12.96 17.04
N PRO A 52 -22.42 -14.23 17.16
CA PRO A 52 -23.62 -14.60 17.90
C PRO A 52 -23.70 -14.05 19.32
N LYS A 53 -22.57 -14.04 20.06
CA LYS A 53 -22.51 -13.47 21.42
C LYS A 53 -22.68 -11.95 21.44
N GLN A 54 -22.18 -11.24 20.43
CA GLN A 54 -22.34 -9.78 20.32
C GLN A 54 -23.78 -9.43 19.94
N ILE A 55 -24.38 -10.20 19.03
CA ILE A 55 -25.79 -10.06 18.65
C ILE A 55 -26.70 -10.27 19.85
N ILE A 56 -26.49 -11.32 20.68
CA ILE A 56 -27.25 -11.51 21.93
C ILE A 56 -27.14 -10.28 22.83
N ARG A 57 -25.92 -9.80 23.06
CA ARG A 57 -25.71 -8.60 23.90
C ARG A 57 -26.43 -7.38 23.33
N ALA A 58 -26.39 -7.18 22.01
CA ALA A 58 -27.08 -6.07 21.36
C ALA A 58 -28.60 -6.19 21.47
N LEU A 59 -29.16 -7.38 21.25
CA LEU A 59 -30.60 -7.64 21.43
C LEU A 59 -31.03 -7.43 22.89
N GLN A 60 -30.18 -7.84 23.85
CA GLN A 60 -30.43 -7.64 25.28
C GLN A 60 -30.49 -6.15 25.63
N THR A 61 -29.54 -5.35 25.11
CA THR A 61 -29.55 -3.89 25.26
C THR A 61 -30.80 -3.26 24.63
N ARG A 62 -31.25 -3.80 23.48
CA ARG A 62 -32.48 -3.37 22.80
C ARG A 62 -33.77 -3.88 23.44
N LYS A 63 -33.70 -4.59 24.59
CA LYS A 63 -34.84 -5.16 25.34
C LYS A 63 -35.76 -6.04 24.48
N MET A 64 -35.20 -6.74 23.50
CA MET A 64 -35.95 -7.65 22.63
C MET A 64 -36.10 -9.04 23.26
N LYS A 65 -36.99 -9.87 22.71
CA LYS A 65 -37.11 -11.29 23.10
C LYS A 65 -35.81 -12.02 22.79
N MET A 66 -35.24 -12.72 23.76
CA MET A 66 -33.94 -13.39 23.62
C MET A 66 -34.07 -14.76 22.96
N PRO A 67 -33.52 -14.95 21.75
CA PRO A 67 -33.31 -16.29 21.22
C PRO A 67 -32.10 -16.92 21.89
N THR A 68 -32.04 -18.25 21.89
CA THR A 68 -30.86 -18.97 22.36
C THR A 68 -29.66 -18.74 21.44
N LEU A 69 -28.45 -18.92 21.96
CA LEU A 69 -27.23 -18.85 21.15
C LEU A 69 -27.23 -19.82 19.97
N ILE A 70 -27.85 -20.99 20.15
CA ILE A 70 -28.00 -22.01 19.09
C ILE A 70 -28.97 -21.50 18.01
N GLN A 71 -30.11 -20.93 18.41
CA GLN A 71 -31.06 -20.34 17.47
C GLN A 71 -30.42 -19.25 16.62
N ILE A 72 -29.64 -18.34 17.23
CA ILE A 72 -28.94 -17.28 16.49
C ILE A 72 -27.88 -17.87 15.56
N LYS A 73 -27.09 -18.84 16.01
CA LYS A 73 -26.11 -19.52 15.15
C LYS A 73 -26.79 -20.14 13.92
N ASN A 74 -27.87 -20.90 14.12
CA ASN A 74 -28.62 -21.56 13.05
C ASN A 74 -29.28 -20.54 12.12
N TYR A 75 -29.87 -19.48 12.68
CA TYR A 75 -30.47 -18.40 11.90
C TYR A 75 -29.43 -17.69 11.04
N LEU A 76 -28.26 -17.36 11.60
CA LEU A 76 -27.18 -16.73 10.84
C LEU A 76 -26.63 -17.64 9.74
N VAL A 77 -26.60 -18.96 9.93
CA VAL A 77 -26.25 -19.89 8.84
C VAL A 77 -27.25 -19.79 7.70
N GLN A 78 -28.55 -19.84 8.01
CA GLN A 78 -29.61 -19.73 6.99
C GLN A 78 -29.64 -18.35 6.32
N TYR A 79 -29.51 -17.27 7.11
CA TYR A 79 -29.44 -15.90 6.61
C TYR A 79 -28.23 -15.71 5.69
N LYS A 80 -27.06 -16.22 6.08
CA LYS A 80 -25.86 -16.21 5.23
C LYS A 80 -26.09 -17.01 3.95
N LYS A 81 -26.72 -18.19 4.01
CA LYS A 81 -27.04 -18.99 2.82
C LYS A 81 -28.01 -18.28 1.88
N LYS A 82 -29.05 -17.62 2.42
CA LYS A 82 -30.00 -16.82 1.64
C LYS A 82 -29.33 -15.58 1.01
N LYS A 83 -28.46 -14.90 1.76
CA LYS A 83 -27.81 -13.67 1.33
C LYS A 83 -26.64 -13.90 0.36
N TYR A 84 -25.93 -15.02 0.50
CA TYR A 84 -24.66 -15.26 -0.20
C TYR A 84 -24.61 -16.56 -1.01
N GLY A 85 -25.67 -17.36 -1.04
CA GLY A 85 -25.71 -18.64 -1.76
C GLY A 85 -25.14 -19.84 -0.99
N LEU A 86 -24.96 -20.96 -1.69
CA LEU A 86 -24.45 -22.23 -1.14
C LEU A 86 -22.98 -22.13 -0.68
N HIS A 87 -22.59 -23.03 0.23
CA HIS A 87 -21.25 -23.05 0.82
C HIS A 87 -20.14 -23.61 -0.09
N LYS A 88 -20.52 -24.14 -1.25
CA LYS A 88 -19.63 -24.64 -2.30
C LYS A 88 -20.01 -23.90 -3.58
N ILE A 89 -19.01 -23.52 -4.36
CA ILE A 89 -19.20 -22.95 -5.70
C ILE A 89 -18.53 -23.92 -6.68
N SER A 90 -19.28 -24.39 -7.67
CA SER A 90 -18.70 -25.12 -8.80
C SER A 90 -17.96 -24.15 -9.69
N LEU A 91 -17.10 -24.66 -10.58
CA LEU A 91 -16.36 -23.78 -11.47
C LEU A 91 -17.25 -23.16 -12.56
N GLY A 92 -18.28 -23.88 -13.01
CA GLY A 92 -19.32 -23.30 -13.88
C GLY A 92 -20.12 -22.18 -13.20
N GLU A 93 -20.48 -22.33 -11.92
CA GLU A 93 -21.15 -21.24 -11.16
C GLU A 93 -20.24 -20.01 -11.02
N LEU A 94 -18.94 -20.24 -10.94
CA LEU A 94 -17.94 -19.21 -10.75
C LEU A 94 -17.61 -18.46 -12.05
N GLU A 95 -17.58 -19.18 -13.17
CA GLU A 95 -17.52 -18.61 -14.50
C GLU A 95 -18.78 -17.79 -14.82
N GLN A 96 -19.96 -18.34 -14.57
CA GLN A 96 -21.23 -17.62 -14.73
C GLN A 96 -21.28 -16.34 -13.87
N TRP A 97 -20.76 -16.39 -12.63
CA TRP A 97 -20.64 -15.20 -11.80
C TRP A 97 -19.71 -14.15 -12.43
N CYS A 98 -18.59 -14.56 -13.03
CA CYS A 98 -17.68 -13.63 -13.70
C CYS A 98 -18.35 -12.98 -14.90
N GLU A 99 -18.94 -13.78 -15.80
CA GLU A 99 -19.66 -13.33 -16.99
C GLU A 99 -20.78 -12.35 -16.65
N GLY A 100 -21.57 -12.65 -15.61
CA GLY A 100 -22.64 -11.77 -15.13
C GLY A 100 -22.16 -10.43 -14.55
N ASN A 101 -20.85 -10.24 -14.38
CA ASN A 101 -20.27 -9.04 -13.78
C ASN A 101 -19.18 -8.39 -14.66
N VAL A 102 -18.99 -8.75 -15.93
CA VAL A 102 -17.93 -8.16 -16.78
C VAL A 102 -18.25 -6.81 -17.40
N GLU A 103 -19.53 -6.46 -17.49
CA GLU A 103 -20.00 -5.24 -18.13
C GLU A 103 -19.50 -4.01 -17.37
N VAL A 104 -18.94 -3.04 -18.10
CA VAL A 104 -18.46 -1.79 -17.49
C VAL A 104 -19.68 -0.99 -17.02
N PRO A 105 -19.82 -0.73 -15.72
CA PRO A 105 -20.99 -0.05 -15.19
C PRO A 105 -20.97 1.44 -15.51
N ILE A 106 -22.16 2.01 -15.71
CA ILE A 106 -22.35 3.47 -15.84
C ILE A 106 -22.02 4.19 -14.51
N ASP A 107 -22.42 3.59 -13.39
CA ASP A 107 -22.01 4.08 -12.07
C ASP A 107 -20.52 3.80 -11.85
N GLU A 108 -19.72 4.87 -11.81
CA GLU A 108 -18.27 4.78 -11.66
C GLU A 108 -17.81 4.11 -10.35
N ASN A 109 -18.70 4.06 -9.35
CA ASN A 109 -18.42 3.46 -8.05
C ASN A 109 -18.64 1.94 -8.06
N LYS A 110 -19.57 1.46 -8.90
CA LYS A 110 -19.96 0.06 -8.94
C LYS A 110 -18.77 -0.81 -9.36
N ALA A 111 -18.54 -1.86 -8.58
CA ALA A 111 -17.53 -2.85 -8.87
C ALA A 111 -17.96 -3.76 -10.03
N PHE A 112 -17.01 -4.19 -10.85
CA PHE A 112 -17.20 -5.14 -11.95
C PHE A 112 -15.93 -6.00 -12.14
N VAL A 113 -16.09 -7.12 -12.82
CA VAL A 113 -15.01 -8.02 -13.20
C VAL A 113 -14.33 -7.47 -14.45
N VAL A 114 -13.11 -6.97 -14.28
CA VAL A 114 -12.35 -6.39 -15.40
C VAL A 114 -11.82 -7.51 -16.30
N SER A 115 -11.30 -8.57 -15.69
CA SER A 115 -10.69 -9.70 -16.35
C SER A 115 -10.78 -10.93 -15.45
N TYR A 116 -10.92 -12.11 -16.05
CA TYR A 116 -10.85 -13.39 -15.34
C TYR A 116 -10.20 -14.45 -16.24
N LYS A 117 -9.64 -15.48 -15.60
CA LYS A 117 -9.16 -16.73 -16.20
C LYS A 117 -9.57 -17.86 -15.28
N ILE A 118 -10.27 -18.86 -15.82
CA ILE A 118 -10.74 -20.01 -15.05
C ILE A 118 -10.47 -21.24 -15.91
N LEU A 119 -9.60 -22.13 -15.44
CA LEU A 119 -9.45 -23.46 -16.00
C LEU A 119 -9.18 -24.41 -14.80
N TYR A 120 -9.71 -25.64 -14.83
CA TYR A 120 -9.73 -26.62 -13.73
C TYR A 120 -9.69 -28.06 -14.28
N ASP A 121 -8.64 -28.79 -13.88
CA ASP A 121 -8.10 -30.13 -14.24
C ASP A 121 -7.72 -30.47 -15.72
N ASN A 122 -6.42 -30.79 -15.91
CA ASN A 122 -5.75 -31.11 -17.19
C ASN A 122 -5.64 -32.63 -17.18
N GLU A 123 -6.53 -33.35 -17.87
CA GLU A 123 -6.25 -34.74 -18.19
C GLU A 123 -5.30 -34.73 -19.39
N GLU A 124 -4.07 -35.23 -19.18
CA GLU A 124 -3.09 -35.51 -20.22
C GLU A 124 -3.78 -36.25 -21.37
N TYR A 125 -3.89 -35.60 -22.54
CA TYR A 125 -4.04 -36.28 -23.81
C TYR A 125 -2.84 -35.93 -24.67
N GLU A 126 -2.10 -36.98 -25.00
CA GLU A 126 -0.88 -37.04 -25.78
C GLU A 126 -1.03 -36.39 -27.17
N ASP A 127 0.12 -35.94 -27.68
CA ASP A 127 0.44 -35.71 -29.10
C ASP A 127 -0.05 -34.42 -29.80
N ASP A 128 0.29 -33.25 -29.25
CA ASP A 128 0.58 -32.07 -30.09
C ASP A 128 1.79 -31.31 -29.51
N GLU A 129 2.88 -31.26 -30.26
CA GLU A 129 4.21 -30.75 -29.85
C GLU A 129 4.29 -29.21 -29.60
N ASP A 130 3.17 -28.51 -29.37
CA ASP A 130 3.14 -27.03 -29.23
C ASP A 130 2.26 -26.48 -28.09
N ILE A 131 1.92 -27.25 -27.04
CA ILE A 131 1.14 -26.74 -25.89
C ILE A 131 2.01 -26.57 -24.63
N GLU A 132 2.55 -25.37 -24.40
CA GLU A 132 2.97 -24.92 -23.05
C GLU A 132 1.77 -24.28 -22.30
N GLU A 133 0.83 -25.08 -21.79
CA GLU A 133 -0.18 -24.64 -20.80
C GLU A 133 -0.32 -25.66 -19.64
N ASP A 134 0.56 -25.52 -18.64
CA ASP A 134 0.43 -26.13 -17.30
C ASP A 134 -0.89 -25.68 -16.64
N GLY A 135 -1.96 -26.48 -16.73
CA GLY A 135 -3.26 -26.22 -16.10
C GLY A 135 -3.16 -26.16 -14.56
N ASN A 136 -4.14 -25.69 -13.81
CA ASN A 136 -5.43 -25.16 -14.16
C ASN A 136 -5.71 -23.93 -13.27
N ILE A 137 -6.11 -22.84 -13.91
CA ILE A 137 -5.81 -21.48 -13.49
C ILE A 137 -7.08 -20.78 -13.01
N PHE A 138 -7.14 -20.36 -11.75
CA PHE A 138 -8.23 -19.52 -11.26
C PHE A 138 -7.73 -18.12 -10.90
N ARG A 139 -8.16 -17.09 -11.62
CA ARG A 139 -7.83 -15.68 -11.35
C ARG A 139 -9.01 -14.78 -11.74
N ILE A 140 -9.46 -13.93 -10.83
CA ILE A 140 -10.46 -12.89 -11.09
C ILE A 140 -9.88 -11.56 -10.65
N PHE A 141 -9.95 -10.52 -11.49
CA PHE A 141 -9.64 -9.14 -11.09
C PHE A 141 -10.91 -8.29 -11.05
N ILE A 142 -11.14 -7.64 -9.91
CA ILE A 142 -12.30 -6.79 -9.64
C ILE A 142 -11.83 -5.35 -9.45
N SER A 143 -12.49 -4.42 -10.13
CA SER A 143 -12.23 -2.98 -10.03
C SER A 143 -13.52 -2.18 -10.25
N SER A 144 -13.42 -0.85 -10.29
CA SER A 144 -14.47 0.08 -10.70
C SER A 144 -13.86 1.15 -11.62
N VAL A 145 -14.71 1.84 -12.40
CA VAL A 145 -14.25 2.86 -13.36
C VAL A 145 -13.44 3.96 -12.67
N ARG A 146 -13.87 4.41 -11.48
CA ARG A 146 -13.15 5.45 -10.73
C ARG A 146 -11.77 4.99 -10.26
N LEU A 147 -11.62 3.76 -9.77
CA LEU A 147 -10.31 3.23 -9.36
C LEU A 147 -9.35 3.06 -10.56
N LEU A 148 -9.88 2.66 -11.72
CA LEU A 148 -9.12 2.63 -12.97
C LEU A 148 -8.72 4.04 -13.44
N ASN A 149 -9.58 5.04 -13.30
CA ASN A 149 -9.21 6.44 -13.56
C ASN A 149 -8.07 6.92 -12.65
N ILE A 150 -8.01 6.47 -11.39
CA ILE A 150 -6.86 6.77 -10.52
C ILE A 150 -5.57 6.12 -11.04
N ALA A 151 -5.65 4.90 -11.58
CA ALA A 151 -4.49 4.25 -12.19
C ALA A 151 -3.89 5.09 -13.34
N SER A 152 -4.72 5.78 -14.11
CA SER A 152 -4.26 6.70 -15.18
C SER A 152 -3.46 7.90 -14.69
N MET A 153 -3.56 8.25 -13.41
CA MET A 153 -2.80 9.34 -12.79
C MET A 153 -1.47 8.88 -12.17
N SER A 154 -1.21 7.56 -12.16
CA SER A 154 -0.12 6.96 -11.43
C SER A 154 1.17 6.87 -12.25
N SER A 155 2.31 7.13 -11.59
CA SER A 155 3.65 6.96 -12.19
C SER A 155 4.37 5.71 -11.70
N HIS A 156 3.89 5.11 -10.61
CA HIS A 156 4.53 4.01 -9.90
C HIS A 156 3.48 3.09 -9.28
N PHE A 157 3.77 1.80 -9.23
CA PHE A 157 2.84 0.78 -8.73
C PHE A 157 3.38 0.14 -7.46
N HIS A 158 2.46 -0.19 -6.57
CA HIS A 158 2.68 -1.09 -5.45
C HIS A 158 1.88 -2.36 -5.71
N ALA A 159 2.46 -3.51 -5.36
CA ALA A 159 1.77 -4.78 -5.37
C ALA A 159 2.17 -5.60 -4.14
N ASP A 160 1.21 -6.33 -3.60
CA ASP A 160 1.41 -7.24 -2.45
C ASP A 160 0.28 -8.28 -2.43
N ALA A 161 0.57 -9.43 -1.81
CA ALA A 161 -0.42 -10.46 -1.58
C ALA A 161 -0.90 -10.43 -0.13
N THR A 162 -2.18 -10.72 0.06
CA THR A 162 -2.77 -10.84 1.39
C THR A 162 -3.54 -12.14 1.54
N TYR A 163 -3.40 -12.73 2.72
CA TYR A 163 -3.91 -14.06 3.07
C TYR A 163 -4.91 -14.00 4.21
N LYS A 164 -5.53 -15.16 4.50
CA LYS A 164 -6.49 -15.35 5.60
C LYS A 164 -7.80 -14.58 5.38
N LEU A 165 -8.21 -14.46 4.12
CA LEU A 165 -9.50 -13.88 3.70
C LEU A 165 -10.46 -14.96 3.20
N VAL A 166 -9.93 -15.99 2.52
CA VAL A 166 -10.69 -17.09 1.94
C VAL A 166 -10.46 -18.39 2.72
N TRP A 167 -11.47 -19.25 2.89
CA TRP A 167 -11.38 -20.54 3.59
C TRP A 167 -10.42 -21.51 2.90
N GLN A 168 -10.50 -21.57 1.58
CA GLN A 168 -9.64 -22.38 0.71
C GLN A 168 -8.17 -21.92 0.74
N GLY A 169 -7.86 -20.79 1.39
CA GLY A 169 -6.50 -20.29 1.53
C GLY A 169 -5.99 -19.50 0.32
N PHE A 170 -6.83 -19.26 -0.68
CA PHE A 170 -6.48 -18.50 -1.88
C PHE A 170 -5.91 -17.11 -1.55
N PRO A 171 -4.77 -16.73 -2.16
CA PRO A 171 -4.24 -15.39 -2.05
C PRO A 171 -5.15 -14.36 -2.71
N VAL A 172 -5.17 -13.16 -2.12
CA VAL A 172 -5.78 -11.98 -2.71
C VAL A 172 -4.67 -10.99 -3.01
N LEU A 173 -4.45 -10.70 -4.28
CA LEU A 173 -3.42 -9.77 -4.73
C LEU A 173 -4.00 -8.36 -4.79
N ILE A 174 -3.28 -7.39 -4.23
CA ILE A 174 -3.68 -5.98 -4.25
C ILE A 174 -2.66 -5.22 -5.08
N VAL A 175 -3.16 -4.31 -5.91
CA VAL A 175 -2.34 -3.40 -6.72
C VAL A 175 -2.88 -1.99 -6.60
N GLY A 176 -1.99 -1.01 -6.60
CA GLY A 176 -2.36 0.40 -6.52
C GLY A 176 -1.15 1.32 -6.57
N THR A 177 -1.34 2.57 -6.16
CA THR A 177 -0.28 3.59 -6.12
C THR A 177 -0.34 4.39 -4.82
N THR A 178 0.62 5.28 -4.62
CA THR A 178 0.52 6.31 -3.58
C THR A 178 0.51 7.70 -4.20
N ASP A 179 -0.16 8.64 -3.53
CA ASP A 179 -0.21 10.03 -3.95
C ASP A 179 0.87 10.89 -3.29
N PHE A 180 0.86 12.20 -3.53
CA PHE A 180 1.85 13.12 -2.93
C PHE A 180 1.71 13.32 -1.42
N ASN A 181 0.63 12.83 -0.81
CA ASN A 181 0.48 12.74 0.64
C ASN A 181 0.84 11.35 1.19
N LYS A 182 1.32 10.45 0.31
CA LYS A 182 1.65 9.04 0.59
C LYS A 182 0.44 8.21 1.02
N ALA A 183 -0.77 8.65 0.68
CA ALA A 183 -1.97 7.84 0.88
C ALA A 183 -2.03 6.78 -0.22
N PHE A 184 -2.41 5.55 0.14
CA PHE A 184 -2.55 4.45 -0.81
C PHE A 184 -3.90 4.49 -1.54
N HIS A 185 -3.83 4.31 -2.85
CA HIS A 185 -4.97 4.26 -3.75
C HIS A 185 -4.97 2.94 -4.52
N PRO A 186 -5.84 1.99 -4.15
CA PRO A 186 -5.94 0.71 -4.85
C PRO A 186 -6.53 0.92 -6.24
N PHE A 187 -6.05 0.17 -7.22
CA PHE A 187 -6.70 0.06 -8.53
C PHE A 187 -7.74 -1.06 -8.54
N GLY A 188 -7.63 -2.02 -7.63
CA GLY A 188 -8.51 -3.17 -7.54
C GLY A 188 -7.85 -4.28 -6.73
N LEU A 189 -8.48 -5.46 -6.77
CA LEU A 189 -7.94 -6.66 -6.15
C LEU A 189 -8.17 -7.87 -7.05
N ALA A 190 -7.23 -8.82 -7.03
CA ALA A 190 -7.37 -10.10 -7.68
C ALA A 190 -7.52 -11.23 -6.66
N VAL A 191 -8.38 -12.20 -6.94
CA VAL A 191 -8.46 -13.46 -6.20
C VAL A 191 -7.85 -14.53 -7.09
N CYS A 192 -6.77 -15.15 -6.61
CA CYS A 192 -5.96 -16.08 -7.41
C CYS A 192 -5.83 -17.43 -6.72
N SER A 193 -5.62 -18.50 -7.48
CA SER A 193 -5.28 -19.82 -6.92
C SER A 193 -3.88 -19.85 -6.32
N ASN A 194 -2.97 -19.01 -6.83
CA ASN A 194 -1.55 -18.99 -6.46
C ASN A 194 -1.00 -17.56 -6.32
N GLU A 195 0.24 -17.46 -5.82
CA GLU A 195 1.03 -16.21 -5.74
C GLU A 195 2.34 -16.35 -6.57
N LYS A 196 2.22 -16.84 -7.81
CA LYS A 196 3.35 -17.03 -8.74
C LYS A 196 3.46 -15.84 -9.70
N THR A 197 4.54 -15.82 -10.48
CA THR A 197 4.78 -14.82 -11.54
C THR A 197 3.57 -14.62 -12.43
N LYS A 198 2.93 -15.72 -12.90
CA LYS A 198 1.74 -15.68 -13.75
C LYS A 198 0.51 -15.03 -13.10
N ASP A 199 0.39 -15.07 -11.77
CA ASP A 199 -0.68 -14.39 -11.03
C ASP A 199 -0.45 -12.87 -10.98
N PHE A 200 0.82 -12.46 -10.84
CA PHE A 200 1.19 -11.05 -10.94
C PHE A 200 1.12 -10.51 -12.37
N GLU A 201 1.52 -11.30 -13.38
CA GLU A 201 1.29 -10.96 -14.79
C GLU A 201 -0.20 -10.71 -15.04
N PHE A 202 -1.07 -11.59 -14.54
CA PHE A 202 -2.51 -11.45 -14.68
C PHE A 202 -3.04 -10.15 -14.07
N ILE A 203 -2.70 -9.83 -12.81
CA ILE A 203 -3.22 -8.59 -12.18
C ILE A 203 -2.69 -7.34 -12.90
N PHE A 204 -1.42 -7.32 -13.32
CA PHE A 204 -0.85 -6.20 -14.05
C PHE A 204 -1.47 -6.03 -15.46
N ASN A 205 -1.64 -7.12 -16.20
CA ASN A 205 -2.32 -7.11 -17.49
C ASN A 205 -3.80 -6.71 -17.35
N SER A 206 -4.46 -7.14 -16.27
CA SER A 206 -5.86 -6.78 -16.03
C SER A 206 -6.07 -5.28 -15.84
N ILE A 207 -5.06 -4.55 -15.35
CA ILE A 207 -5.10 -3.08 -15.29
C ILE A 207 -5.05 -2.49 -16.71
N GLN A 208 -4.20 -3.02 -17.60
CA GLN A 208 -4.12 -2.58 -19.00
C GLN A 208 -5.45 -2.83 -19.74
N VAL A 209 -6.04 -4.01 -19.55
CA VAL A 209 -7.39 -4.34 -20.06
C VAL A 209 -8.41 -3.37 -19.48
N GLY A 210 -8.32 -3.06 -18.19
CA GLY A 210 -9.14 -2.05 -17.53
C GLY A 210 -9.04 -0.68 -18.20
N MET A 211 -7.82 -0.20 -18.50
CA MET A 211 -7.62 1.10 -19.18
C MET A 211 -8.30 1.12 -20.55
N GLN A 212 -8.14 0.04 -21.34
CA GLN A 212 -8.79 -0.08 -22.63
C GLN A 212 -10.31 -0.05 -22.52
N LYS A 213 -10.87 -0.82 -21.56
CA LYS A 213 -12.33 -0.86 -21.30
C LYS A 213 -12.91 0.51 -20.94
N ILE A 214 -12.13 1.41 -20.35
CA ILE A 214 -12.54 2.78 -20.02
C ILE A 214 -12.01 3.83 -21.00
N ASN A 215 -11.54 3.41 -22.19
CA ASN A 215 -11.02 4.28 -23.25
C ASN A 215 -9.88 5.21 -22.80
N LYS A 216 -8.93 4.68 -22.03
CA LYS A 216 -7.70 5.35 -21.59
C LYS A 216 -6.47 4.73 -22.24
N ASP A 217 -5.41 5.54 -22.32
CA ASP A 217 -4.11 5.07 -22.77
C ASP A 217 -3.54 3.98 -21.85
N LEU A 218 -2.78 3.07 -22.45
CA LEU A 218 -2.06 2.04 -21.72
C LEU A 218 -1.03 2.66 -20.77
N LEU A 219 -0.94 2.10 -19.57
CA LEU A 219 -0.05 2.61 -18.53
C LEU A 219 1.41 2.23 -18.82
N LYS A 220 2.31 3.17 -18.56
CA LYS A 220 3.77 2.99 -18.64
C LYS A 220 4.40 3.38 -17.30
N PRO A 221 4.19 2.58 -16.24
CA PRO A 221 4.72 2.88 -14.92
C PRO A 221 6.25 2.92 -14.96
N THR A 222 6.81 3.89 -14.25
CA THR A 222 8.26 4.15 -14.19
C THR A 222 8.92 3.50 -12.97
N ALA A 223 8.12 3.03 -12.01
CA ALA A 223 8.61 2.33 -10.83
C ALA A 223 7.65 1.25 -10.32
N LEU A 224 8.25 0.25 -9.68
CA LEU A 224 7.57 -0.80 -8.92
C LEU A 224 8.09 -0.80 -7.49
N ILE A 225 7.20 -0.68 -6.51
CA ILE A 225 7.50 -0.79 -5.08
C ILE A 225 7.07 -2.17 -4.61
N SER A 226 8.01 -2.97 -4.10
CA SER A 226 7.73 -4.29 -3.53
C SER A 226 8.76 -4.68 -2.45
N ASP A 227 8.56 -5.83 -1.82
CA ASP A 227 9.41 -6.40 -0.77
C ASP A 227 10.52 -7.34 -1.31
N ALA A 228 10.88 -7.19 -2.59
CA ALA A 228 11.76 -8.07 -3.36
C ALA A 228 11.21 -9.49 -3.62
N ALA A 229 9.89 -9.69 -3.58
CA ALA A 229 9.28 -10.89 -4.14
C ALA A 229 9.56 -11.01 -5.65
N GLY A 230 10.30 -12.05 -6.04
CA GLY A 230 10.67 -12.32 -7.44
C GLY A 230 9.47 -12.48 -8.37
N ALA A 231 8.38 -13.09 -7.87
CA ALA A 231 7.14 -13.25 -8.62
C ALA A 231 6.53 -11.90 -9.05
N ILE A 232 6.51 -10.90 -8.16
CA ILE A 232 6.02 -9.54 -8.46
C ILE A 232 6.90 -8.89 -9.52
N LYS A 233 8.22 -8.92 -9.32
CA LYS A 233 9.20 -8.31 -10.23
C LYS A 233 9.09 -8.91 -11.63
N ASN A 234 9.07 -10.24 -11.72
CA ASN A 234 9.01 -10.94 -12.99
C ASN A 234 7.66 -10.65 -13.68
N GLY A 235 6.55 -10.71 -12.95
CA GLY A 235 5.24 -10.45 -13.54
C GLY A 235 5.07 -9.01 -14.02
N PHE A 236 5.64 -8.04 -13.29
CA PHE A 236 5.67 -6.66 -13.72
C PHE A 236 6.54 -6.46 -14.96
N THR A 237 7.73 -7.06 -14.98
CA THR A 237 8.67 -6.98 -16.12
C THR A 237 8.08 -7.58 -17.39
N ASN A 238 7.33 -8.67 -17.26
CA ASN A 238 6.70 -9.34 -18.40
C ASN A 238 5.58 -8.50 -19.03
N ILE A 239 4.92 -7.61 -18.28
CA ILE A 239 3.83 -6.75 -18.77
C ILE A 239 4.31 -5.35 -19.18
N PHE A 240 5.19 -4.72 -18.40
CA PHE A 240 5.61 -3.33 -18.61
C PHE A 240 7.04 -3.19 -19.15
N GLY A 241 7.74 -4.31 -19.38
CA GLY A 241 9.14 -4.33 -19.79
C GLY A 241 10.10 -4.07 -18.63
N SER A 242 11.39 -3.97 -18.93
CA SER A 242 12.48 -3.79 -17.94
C SER A 242 12.86 -2.32 -17.71
N SER A 243 12.22 -1.38 -18.40
CA SER A 243 12.54 0.06 -18.34
C SER A 243 11.83 0.75 -17.17
N TYR A 244 12.09 0.32 -15.93
CA TYR A 244 11.54 0.90 -14.72
C TYR A 244 12.52 0.81 -13.54
N ASN A 245 12.30 1.62 -12.51
CA ASN A 245 13.04 1.52 -11.26
C ASN A 245 12.34 0.53 -10.31
N GLN A 246 13.04 -0.55 -9.94
CA GLN A 246 12.59 -1.42 -8.86
C GLN A 246 12.95 -0.81 -7.51
N ILE A 247 11.95 -0.40 -6.75
CA ILE A 247 12.12 0.21 -5.43
C ILE A 247 11.90 -0.86 -4.36
N MET A 248 12.99 -1.19 -3.67
CA MET A 248 12.97 -2.12 -2.56
C MET A 248 12.48 -1.42 -1.29
N CYS A 249 11.45 -1.96 -0.65
CA CYS A 249 10.93 -1.43 0.60
C CYS A 249 12.02 -1.36 1.69
N TRP A 250 12.38 -0.14 2.10
CA TRP A 250 13.41 0.12 3.10
C TRP A 250 13.15 -0.57 4.43
N ALA A 251 11.90 -0.59 4.91
CA ALA A 251 11.55 -1.24 6.17
C ALA A 251 11.80 -2.77 6.12
N HIS A 252 11.49 -3.40 4.99
CA HIS A 252 11.73 -4.83 4.77
C HIS A 252 13.22 -5.15 4.64
N MET A 253 13.94 -4.35 3.85
CA MET A 253 15.40 -4.47 3.73
C MET A 253 16.05 -4.32 5.11
N LYS A 254 15.76 -3.22 5.82
CA LYS A 254 16.35 -2.92 7.13
C LYS A 254 16.08 -4.03 8.15
N ARG A 255 14.88 -4.61 8.15
CA ARG A 255 14.54 -5.77 9.01
C ARG A 255 15.42 -6.98 8.69
N LYS A 256 15.59 -7.32 7.40
CA LYS A 256 16.45 -8.45 6.98
C LYS A 256 17.93 -8.19 7.32
N VAL A 257 18.42 -6.97 7.11
CA VAL A 257 19.76 -6.56 7.49
C VAL A 257 19.96 -6.64 9.00
N ASN A 258 19.04 -6.12 9.81
CA ASN A 258 19.14 -6.18 11.28
C ASN A 258 19.22 -7.63 11.78
N ASN A 259 18.47 -8.56 11.18
CA ASN A 259 18.52 -9.99 11.54
C ASN A 259 19.87 -10.65 11.21
N ARG A 260 20.64 -10.09 10.28
CA ARG A 260 21.99 -10.58 9.93
C ARG A 260 23.09 -9.85 10.69
N VAL A 261 22.99 -8.52 10.81
CA VAL A 261 23.93 -7.70 11.59
C VAL A 261 23.97 -8.11 13.06
N CYS A 262 22.85 -8.57 13.63
CA CYS A 262 22.84 -9.01 15.03
C CYS A 262 23.72 -10.25 15.29
N GLN A 263 24.14 -10.96 14.24
CA GLN A 263 25.05 -12.11 14.29
C GLN A 263 26.53 -11.70 14.37
N ILE A 264 26.85 -10.40 14.20
CA ILE A 264 28.19 -9.88 14.44
C ILE A 264 28.46 -9.87 15.95
N ASP A 265 29.61 -10.39 16.35
CA ASP A 265 29.99 -10.52 17.77
C ASP A 265 30.13 -9.16 18.45
N ASP A 266 30.85 -8.24 17.81
CA ASP A 266 31.05 -6.88 18.30
C ASP A 266 29.80 -6.01 18.04
N LYS A 267 29.05 -5.73 19.11
CA LYS A 267 27.83 -4.94 19.06
C LYS A 267 28.06 -3.45 18.78
N HIS A 268 29.24 -2.92 19.10
CA HIS A 268 29.58 -1.54 18.77
C HIS A 268 29.78 -1.40 17.27
N ILE A 269 30.56 -2.30 16.67
CA ILE A 269 30.74 -2.38 15.22
C ILE A 269 29.41 -2.61 14.50
N ALA A 270 28.59 -3.55 15.00
CA ALA A 270 27.28 -3.83 14.43
C ALA A 270 26.40 -2.56 14.37
N LYS A 271 26.42 -1.75 15.43
CA LYS A 271 25.70 -0.48 15.49
C LYS A 271 26.23 0.53 14.47
N GLU A 272 27.54 0.72 14.39
CA GLU A 272 28.15 1.63 13.41
C GLU A 272 27.85 1.23 11.97
N ILE A 273 27.85 -0.07 11.65
CA ILE A 273 27.46 -0.59 10.33
C ILE A 273 26.04 -0.16 9.98
N ILE A 274 25.10 -0.29 10.93
CA ILE A 274 23.70 0.15 10.70
C ILE A 274 23.62 1.65 10.47
N GLU A 275 24.32 2.46 11.27
CA GLU A 275 24.35 3.91 11.11
C GLU A 275 24.91 4.31 9.73
N ASP A 276 25.97 3.65 9.27
CA ASP A 276 26.51 3.85 7.92
C ASP A 276 25.52 3.43 6.81
N ILE A 277 24.79 2.32 7.00
CA ILE A 277 23.75 1.87 6.06
C ILE A 277 22.58 2.88 6.01
N GLU A 278 22.22 3.48 7.14
CA GLU A 278 21.25 4.58 7.16
C GLU A 278 21.74 5.80 6.39
N MET A 279 23.05 6.10 6.43
CA MET A 279 23.62 7.16 5.61
C MET A 279 23.65 6.80 4.11
N LEU A 280 23.92 5.53 3.76
CA LEU A 280 23.82 5.04 2.38
C LEU A 280 22.40 5.22 1.83
N GLN A 281 21.37 4.96 2.64
CA GLN A 281 19.97 5.07 2.24
C GLN A 281 19.60 6.48 1.78
N LEU A 282 20.27 7.50 2.32
CA LEU A 282 20.04 8.90 1.98
C LEU A 282 20.73 9.36 0.69
N SER A 283 21.41 8.46 -0.03
CA SER A 283 22.01 8.77 -1.32
C SER A 283 20.96 9.35 -2.27
N ASN A 284 21.30 10.47 -2.91
CA ASN A 284 20.36 11.29 -3.67
C ASN A 284 20.36 11.03 -5.18
N SER A 285 21.21 10.13 -5.66
CA SER A 285 21.24 9.66 -7.05
C SER A 285 21.91 8.28 -7.14
N THR A 286 21.69 7.60 -8.25
CA THR A 286 22.31 6.30 -8.56
C THR A 286 23.84 6.38 -8.53
N GLU A 287 24.43 7.43 -9.09
CA GLU A 287 25.90 7.58 -9.13
C GLU A 287 26.46 7.77 -7.72
N VAL A 288 25.78 8.56 -6.89
CA VAL A 288 26.17 8.78 -5.50
C VAL A 288 26.04 7.49 -4.69
N PHE A 289 24.94 6.74 -4.88
CA PHE A 289 24.72 5.48 -4.19
C PHE A 289 25.79 4.43 -4.54
N LYS A 290 26.12 4.28 -5.84
CA LYS A 290 27.18 3.36 -6.29
C LYS A 290 28.54 3.73 -5.71
N LEU A 291 28.93 5.00 -5.79
CA LEU A 291 30.19 5.48 -5.21
C LEU A 291 30.23 5.26 -3.69
N ALA A 292 29.16 5.63 -2.98
CA ALA A 292 29.08 5.46 -1.54
C ALA A 292 29.13 3.98 -1.12
N SER A 293 28.50 3.09 -1.90
CA SER A 293 28.53 1.64 -1.70
C SER A 293 29.95 1.08 -1.81
N THR A 294 30.72 1.51 -2.82
CA THR A 294 32.14 1.14 -2.95
C THR A 294 32.96 1.64 -1.74
N LEU A 295 32.75 2.89 -1.32
CA LEU A 295 33.44 3.46 -0.17
C LEU A 295 33.07 2.76 1.15
N PHE A 296 31.81 2.33 1.30
CA PHE A 296 31.30 1.58 2.44
C PHE A 296 32.00 0.23 2.57
N ILE A 297 32.02 -0.58 1.50
CA ILE A 297 32.71 -1.87 1.48
C ILE A 297 34.21 -1.68 1.76
N LYS A 298 34.83 -0.65 1.18
CA LYS A 298 36.23 -0.31 1.44
C LYS A 298 36.47 0.02 2.93
N LYS A 299 35.61 0.82 3.56
CA LYS A 299 35.71 1.16 5.00
C LYS A 299 35.69 -0.11 5.85
N TRP A 300 34.69 -0.96 5.66
CA TRP A 300 34.48 -2.12 6.53
C TRP A 300 35.48 -3.26 6.27
N ASN A 301 35.97 -3.42 5.03
CA ASN A 301 37.09 -4.32 4.76
C ASN A 301 38.41 -3.83 5.40
N MET A 302 38.68 -2.52 5.38
CA MET A 302 39.87 -1.95 6.03
C MET A 302 39.80 -1.97 7.56
N ASN A 303 38.59 -1.81 8.12
CA ASN A 303 38.37 -1.85 9.57
C ASN A 303 38.43 -3.27 10.13
N ASN A 304 38.16 -4.30 9.31
CA ASN A 304 38.26 -5.70 9.71
C ASN A 304 39.72 -6.23 9.73
N LYS A 305 40.66 -5.48 10.33
CA LYS A 305 42.10 -5.81 10.33
C LYS A 305 42.43 -7.15 11.01
N GLN A 306 41.62 -7.55 11.99
CA GLN A 306 41.78 -8.81 12.71
C GLN A 306 41.14 -10.00 11.99
N LYS A 307 40.61 -9.81 10.77
CA LYS A 307 39.89 -10.83 9.99
C LYS A 307 38.77 -11.50 10.80
N ASN A 308 37.97 -10.71 11.50
CA ASN A 308 36.78 -11.21 12.17
C ASN A 308 35.82 -11.78 11.10
N GLU A 309 35.59 -13.08 11.19
CA GLU A 309 34.80 -13.86 10.22
C GLU A 309 33.35 -13.36 10.17
N SER A 310 32.73 -13.05 11.32
CA SER A 310 31.35 -12.55 11.37
C SER A 310 31.14 -11.24 10.60
N ILE A 311 32.14 -10.34 10.60
CA ILE A 311 32.10 -9.09 9.83
C ILE A 311 32.25 -9.38 8.34
N LEU A 312 33.16 -10.28 7.97
CA LEU A 312 33.41 -10.65 6.58
C LEU A 312 32.15 -11.30 5.96
N ASP A 313 31.54 -12.23 6.68
CA ASP A 313 30.31 -12.91 6.29
C ASP A 313 29.17 -11.92 6.08
N PHE A 314 28.99 -10.99 7.03
CA PHE A 314 27.98 -9.96 6.89
C PHE A 314 28.25 -9.06 5.67
N MET A 315 29.50 -8.65 5.43
CA MET A 315 29.83 -7.78 4.29
C MET A 315 29.63 -8.50 2.95
N ASN A 316 29.98 -9.77 2.85
CA ASN A 316 29.71 -10.61 1.68
C ASN A 316 28.21 -10.76 1.43
N TYR A 317 27.45 -11.06 2.49
CA TYR A 317 25.98 -11.10 2.44
C TYR A 317 25.41 -9.76 1.97
N PHE A 318 25.81 -8.65 2.58
CA PHE A 318 25.29 -7.32 2.29
C PHE A 318 25.61 -6.89 0.86
N HIS A 319 26.83 -7.15 0.39
CA HIS A 319 27.22 -6.86 -0.98
C HIS A 319 26.37 -7.63 -2.01
N ASN A 320 26.29 -8.95 -1.86
CA ASN A 320 25.59 -9.80 -2.83
C ASN A 320 24.08 -9.56 -2.83
N GLU A 321 23.47 -9.45 -1.65
CA GLU A 321 22.02 -9.34 -1.52
C GLU A 321 21.52 -7.91 -1.75
N TRP A 322 22.18 -6.91 -1.17
CA TRP A 322 21.65 -5.55 -1.05
C TRP A 322 22.38 -4.49 -1.88
N LEU A 323 23.56 -4.79 -2.43
CA LEU A 323 24.26 -3.86 -3.33
C LEU A 323 24.34 -4.34 -4.78
N LYS A 324 24.11 -5.65 -5.00
CA LYS A 324 24.13 -6.27 -6.34
C LYS A 324 22.75 -6.74 -6.79
N THR A 325 22.04 -7.49 -5.94
CA THR A 325 20.76 -8.11 -6.34
C THR A 325 19.57 -7.18 -6.11
N ASN A 326 19.48 -6.57 -4.93
CA ASN A 326 18.35 -5.73 -4.51
C ASN A 326 18.85 -4.35 -4.07
N ASP A 327 19.40 -3.55 -5.00
CA ASP A 327 20.08 -2.29 -4.71
C ASP A 327 19.15 -1.04 -4.65
N GLY A 328 17.86 -1.20 -4.96
CA GLY A 328 16.90 -0.12 -5.10
C GLY A 328 16.25 0.42 -3.81
N TRP A 329 16.98 0.51 -2.69
CA TRP A 329 16.42 0.91 -1.39
C TRP A 329 16.82 2.32 -0.92
N TYR A 330 17.58 3.07 -1.73
CA TYR A 330 18.00 4.45 -1.43
C TYR A 330 16.98 5.48 -1.92
N GLU A 331 16.88 6.62 -1.23
CA GLU A 331 15.85 7.64 -1.48
C GLU A 331 15.97 8.31 -2.86
N GLY A 332 17.20 8.41 -3.38
CA GLY A 332 17.51 9.05 -4.66
C GLY A 332 17.21 8.23 -5.90
N ILE A 333 16.71 6.99 -5.77
CA ILE A 333 16.40 6.15 -6.94
C ILE A 333 15.31 6.77 -7.81
N GLN A 334 14.26 7.28 -7.17
CA GLN A 334 13.16 7.96 -7.83
C GLN A 334 12.49 8.95 -6.89
N VAL A 335 12.65 10.23 -7.20
CA VAL A 335 11.99 11.32 -6.49
C VAL A 335 10.48 11.24 -6.72
N TYR A 336 9.68 11.60 -5.71
CA TYR A 336 8.21 11.53 -5.71
C TYR A 336 7.61 10.13 -5.69
N THR A 337 8.43 9.12 -5.39
CA THR A 337 7.99 7.75 -5.17
C THR A 337 8.43 7.31 -3.77
N PRO A 338 7.60 6.58 -2.99
CA PRO A 338 7.97 6.21 -1.63
C PRO A 338 8.97 5.06 -1.61
N SER A 339 9.94 5.13 -0.70
CA SER A 339 10.88 4.04 -0.41
C SER A 339 10.28 2.94 0.49
N THR A 340 8.96 2.90 0.66
CA THR A 340 8.28 1.97 1.58
C THR A 340 6.92 1.52 1.06
N ASN A 341 6.56 0.27 1.38
CA ASN A 341 5.26 -0.33 1.08
C ASN A 341 4.24 -0.23 2.23
N ASN A 342 4.52 0.56 3.28
CA ASN A 342 3.70 0.62 4.49
C ASN A 342 2.24 0.99 4.22
N ALA A 343 1.97 1.83 3.22
CA ALA A 343 0.62 2.28 2.91
C ALA A 343 -0.24 1.13 2.33
N LEU A 344 0.36 0.23 1.54
CA LEU A 344 -0.28 -0.98 1.06
C LEU A 344 -0.44 -2.01 2.20
N GLU A 345 0.58 -2.19 3.06
CA GLU A 345 0.46 -3.07 4.23
C GLU A 345 -0.67 -2.63 5.18
N ALA A 346 -0.84 -1.31 5.37
CA ALA A 346 -1.94 -0.75 6.13
C ALA A 346 -3.30 -1.05 5.46
N THR A 347 -3.37 -0.98 4.13
CA THR A 347 -4.57 -1.33 3.36
C THR A 347 -4.90 -2.82 3.49
N ASN A 348 -3.89 -3.70 3.42
CA ASN A 348 -4.04 -5.14 3.68
C ASN A 348 -4.58 -5.43 5.09
N ARG A 349 -4.23 -4.60 6.07
CA ARG A 349 -4.80 -4.66 7.41
C ARG A 349 -6.27 -4.19 7.42
N THR A 350 -6.59 -3.06 6.78
CA THR A 350 -7.97 -2.57 6.65
C THR A 350 -8.89 -3.58 5.97
N ILE A 351 -8.45 -4.28 4.91
CA ILE A 351 -9.22 -5.37 4.29
C ILE A 351 -9.58 -6.44 5.31
N LYS A 352 -8.63 -6.82 6.17
CA LYS A 352 -8.85 -7.83 7.21
C LYS A 352 -9.74 -7.29 8.32
N ASP A 353 -9.50 -6.08 8.79
CA ASP A 353 -10.19 -5.52 9.97
C ASP A 353 -11.62 -5.08 9.65
N ASP A 354 -11.81 -4.39 8.52
CA ASP A 354 -13.08 -3.74 8.17
C ASP A 354 -13.81 -4.48 7.04
N GLY A 355 -13.05 -5.09 6.11
CA GLY A 355 -13.63 -5.83 4.98
C GLY A 355 -14.15 -7.22 5.35
N THR A 356 -13.34 -8.01 6.08
CA THR A 356 -13.71 -9.39 6.48
C THR A 356 -13.84 -9.58 7.99
N PHE A 357 -13.62 -8.55 8.81
CA PHE A 357 -13.67 -8.64 10.28
C PHE A 357 -12.79 -9.74 10.87
N ARG A 358 -11.66 -10.00 10.22
CA ARG A 358 -10.69 -11.09 10.44
C ARG A 358 -11.31 -12.49 10.37
N GLU A 359 -12.47 -12.61 9.76
CA GLU A 359 -13.05 -13.90 9.40
C GLU A 359 -12.56 -14.30 8.01
N ARG A 360 -12.45 -15.61 7.82
CA ARG A 360 -12.27 -16.20 6.50
C ARG A 360 -13.63 -16.58 5.93
N HIS A 361 -13.78 -16.51 4.62
CA HIS A 361 -15.04 -16.81 3.94
C HIS A 361 -14.84 -17.81 2.81
N ILE A 362 -15.87 -18.61 2.51
CA ILE A 362 -15.92 -19.37 1.25
C ILE A 362 -15.74 -18.44 0.04
N LEU A 363 -15.17 -18.95 -1.04
CA LEU A 363 -14.85 -18.16 -2.23
C LEU A 363 -16.04 -17.36 -2.78
N SER A 364 -17.20 -17.99 -3.00
CA SER A 364 -18.42 -17.31 -3.49
C SER A 364 -18.79 -16.08 -2.66
N ARG A 365 -18.85 -16.25 -1.34
CA ARG A 365 -19.11 -15.16 -0.39
C ARG A 365 -18.01 -14.10 -0.43
N PHE A 366 -16.76 -14.52 -0.55
CA PHE A 366 -15.65 -13.58 -0.60
C PHE A 366 -15.70 -12.70 -1.84
N LEU A 367 -16.14 -13.20 -3.00
CA LEU A 367 -16.28 -12.39 -4.22
C LEU A 367 -17.30 -11.26 -4.06
N THR A 368 -18.41 -11.52 -3.37
CA THR A 368 -19.36 -10.45 -3.00
C THR A 368 -18.73 -9.43 -2.06
N ILE A 369 -17.94 -9.90 -1.07
CA ILE A 369 -17.24 -9.01 -0.13
C ILE A 369 -16.17 -8.18 -0.87
N ALA A 370 -15.42 -8.79 -1.78
CA ALA A 370 -14.42 -8.12 -2.61
C ALA A 370 -15.06 -7.02 -3.48
N SER A 371 -16.21 -7.29 -4.08
CA SER A 371 -16.98 -6.29 -4.83
C SER A 371 -17.41 -5.12 -3.93
N ASN A 372 -17.87 -5.39 -2.70
CA ASN A 372 -18.20 -4.34 -1.74
C ASN A 372 -16.97 -3.54 -1.28
N ILE A 373 -15.82 -4.20 -1.07
CA ILE A 373 -14.56 -3.53 -0.73
C ILE A 373 -14.16 -2.57 -1.86
N VAL A 374 -14.21 -3.02 -3.11
CA VAL A 374 -13.90 -2.20 -4.29
C VAL A 374 -14.87 -1.03 -4.43
N ASN A 375 -16.17 -1.27 -4.24
CA ASN A 375 -17.20 -0.22 -4.26
C ASN A 375 -16.94 0.84 -3.17
N ASN A 376 -16.66 0.41 -1.94
CA ASN A 376 -16.34 1.32 -0.84
C ASN A 376 -15.06 2.11 -1.09
N TRP A 377 -14.01 1.45 -1.62
CA TRP A 377 -12.81 2.16 -2.03
C TRP A 377 -13.12 3.20 -3.09
N SER A 378 -13.98 2.89 -4.05
CA SER A 378 -14.40 3.83 -5.07
C SER A 378 -15.11 5.05 -4.49
N ILE A 379 -16.13 4.85 -3.65
CA ILE A 379 -16.89 5.92 -2.98
C ILE A 379 -15.98 6.81 -2.13
N GLU A 380 -15.00 6.23 -1.43
CA GLU A 380 -14.01 7.01 -0.67
C GLU A 380 -13.18 7.95 -1.56
N ARG A 381 -13.00 7.66 -2.85
CA ARG A 381 -12.26 8.54 -3.79
C ARG A 381 -13.17 9.44 -4.63
N ASP A 382 -14.47 9.45 -4.35
CA ASP A 382 -15.37 10.43 -4.94
C ASP A 382 -15.07 11.82 -4.34
N ILE A 383 -14.95 12.83 -5.21
CA ILE A 383 -14.68 14.22 -4.81
C ILE A 383 -15.80 14.81 -3.94
N THR A 384 -17.02 14.27 -4.07
CA THR A 384 -18.18 14.66 -3.27
C THR A 384 -18.18 14.04 -1.87
N SER A 385 -17.27 13.09 -1.60
CA SER A 385 -17.18 12.42 -0.31
C SER A 385 -16.62 13.35 0.77
N ILE A 386 -17.41 13.56 1.83
CA ILE A 386 -17.05 14.45 2.96
C ILE A 386 -15.74 14.03 3.62
N ASN A 387 -15.52 12.72 3.78
CA ASN A 387 -14.31 12.14 4.35
C ASN A 387 -13.48 11.44 3.26
N GLY A 388 -13.53 11.98 2.04
CA GLY A 388 -12.90 11.39 0.87
C GLY A 388 -11.38 11.27 1.00
N LYS A 389 -10.84 10.17 0.50
CA LYS A 389 -9.42 9.95 0.24
C LYS A 389 -9.09 10.47 -1.15
N ILE A 390 -9.21 11.78 -1.37
CA ILE A 390 -8.95 12.38 -2.69
C ILE A 390 -7.47 12.21 -3.05
N PHE A 391 -7.20 11.87 -4.33
CA PHE A 391 -5.84 11.72 -4.84
C PHE A 391 -5.08 13.05 -4.81
N ALA A 392 -4.07 13.17 -3.96
CA ALA A 392 -3.28 14.38 -3.85
C ALA A 392 -2.25 14.49 -4.98
N THR A 393 -2.41 15.49 -5.87
CA THR A 393 -1.47 15.80 -6.96
C THR A 393 -0.30 16.68 -6.52
N GLU A 394 -0.33 17.20 -5.29
CA GLU A 394 0.74 17.97 -4.68
C GLU A 394 0.86 17.64 -3.18
N PRO A 395 2.07 17.77 -2.60
CA PRO A 395 2.26 17.51 -1.18
C PRO A 395 1.59 18.57 -0.31
N THR A 396 0.85 18.13 0.70
CA THR A 396 0.18 19.03 1.64
C THR A 396 1.18 19.60 2.64
N ILE A 397 1.21 20.93 2.76
CA ILE A 397 2.07 21.61 3.74
C ILE A 397 1.34 21.70 5.08
N SER A 398 1.71 20.82 6.00
CA SER A 398 1.17 20.83 7.37
C SER A 398 1.50 22.13 8.11
N LEU A 399 0.68 22.47 9.11
CA LEU A 399 0.93 23.65 9.94
C LEU A 399 2.26 23.56 10.71
N GLU A 400 2.66 22.35 11.09
CA GLU A 400 3.97 22.09 11.69
C GLU A 400 5.09 22.42 10.71
N LEU A 401 4.98 21.94 9.46
CA LEU A 401 5.97 22.25 8.43
C LEU A 401 6.02 23.76 8.14
N TRP A 402 4.88 24.44 8.04
CA TRP A 402 4.85 25.90 7.91
C TRP A 402 5.61 26.62 9.03
N THR A 403 5.46 26.14 10.27
CA THR A 403 6.14 26.70 11.44
C THR A 403 7.66 26.50 11.36
N LEU A 404 8.09 25.28 11.08
CA LEU A 404 9.51 24.94 10.94
C LEU A 404 10.16 25.73 9.80
N SER A 405 9.46 25.87 8.68
CA SER A 405 9.90 26.65 7.52
C SER A 405 10.03 28.13 7.84
N TYR A 406 9.07 28.70 8.60
CA TYR A 406 9.12 30.11 9.02
C TYR A 406 10.28 30.37 9.99
N GLN A 407 10.49 29.49 10.97
CA GLN A 407 11.62 29.58 11.89
C GLN A 407 12.95 29.46 11.12
N TRP A 408 13.03 28.50 10.20
CA TRP A 408 14.22 28.32 9.36
C TRP A 408 14.46 29.54 8.45
N ALA A 409 13.41 30.11 7.86
CA ALA A 409 13.51 31.30 7.01
C ALA A 409 14.10 32.51 7.76
N LYS A 410 13.84 32.61 9.07
CA LYS A 410 14.42 33.63 9.96
C LYS A 410 15.84 33.34 10.45
N SER A 411 16.35 32.13 10.24
CA SER A 411 17.73 31.82 10.62
C SER A 411 18.71 32.71 9.86
N THR A 412 19.91 32.90 10.38
CA THR A 412 20.97 33.71 9.75
C THR A 412 21.87 32.90 8.84
N LYS A 413 21.56 31.62 8.58
CA LYS A 413 22.41 30.71 7.77
C LYS A 413 22.77 31.32 6.41
N ASP A 414 24.05 31.25 6.08
CA ASP A 414 24.63 31.77 4.84
C ASP A 414 24.39 30.77 3.70
N ILE A 415 23.47 31.13 2.80
CA ILE A 415 23.08 30.29 1.66
C ILE A 415 23.86 30.74 0.43
N ILE A 416 24.50 29.79 -0.26
CA ILE A 416 25.18 30.05 -1.53
C ILE A 416 24.17 29.81 -2.65
N CYS A 417 23.92 30.82 -3.47
CA CYS A 417 23.04 30.73 -4.64
C CYS A 417 23.87 30.73 -5.92
N ILE A 418 23.56 29.81 -6.83
CA ILE A 418 24.11 29.76 -8.18
C ILE A 418 22.94 29.80 -9.13
N SER A 419 22.93 30.80 -10.02
CA SER A 419 21.88 30.96 -11.03
C SER A 419 22.37 30.43 -12.36
N ASN A 420 21.55 29.60 -12.98
CA ASN A 420 21.65 29.19 -14.38
C ASN A 420 20.51 29.87 -15.16
N ASP A 421 20.54 29.81 -16.49
CA ASP A 421 19.54 30.44 -17.36
C ASP A 421 18.09 29.98 -17.05
N SER A 422 17.92 28.72 -16.66
CA SER A 422 16.61 28.09 -16.41
C SER A 422 16.27 27.86 -14.92
N SER A 423 17.26 27.74 -14.04
CA SER A 423 17.05 27.39 -12.63
C SER A 423 18.06 28.03 -11.68
N LYS A 424 17.70 28.09 -10.40
CA LYS A 424 18.56 28.51 -9.29
C LYS A 424 18.83 27.33 -8.37
N ILE A 425 20.12 27.14 -8.06
CA ILE A 425 20.59 26.14 -7.13
C ILE A 425 21.05 26.83 -5.85
N TYR A 426 20.48 26.41 -4.73
CA TYR A 426 20.80 26.91 -3.40
C TYR A 426 21.50 25.82 -2.60
N TYR A 427 22.70 26.12 -2.13
CA TYR A 427 23.45 25.27 -1.20
C TYR A 427 23.25 25.79 0.22
N ILE A 428 22.67 24.94 1.06
CA ILE A 428 22.16 25.28 2.38
C ILE A 428 23.00 24.53 3.43
N PRO A 429 23.62 25.24 4.39
CA PRO A 429 24.32 24.61 5.51
C PRO A 429 23.36 23.75 6.37
N ALA A 430 23.66 22.46 6.51
CA ALA A 430 22.90 21.55 7.36
C ALA A 430 23.28 21.67 8.84
N ARG A 431 22.52 21.00 9.72
CA ARG A 431 22.79 20.90 11.17
C ARG A 431 23.05 22.29 11.78
N ASP A 432 24.08 22.41 12.62
CA ASP A 432 24.47 23.64 13.31
C ASP A 432 25.48 24.49 12.52
N LEU A 433 25.82 24.09 11.29
CA LEU A 433 26.74 24.87 10.46
C LEU A 433 26.10 26.18 10.03
N GLN A 434 26.84 27.27 10.17
CA GLN A 434 26.37 28.60 9.77
C GLN A 434 26.59 28.88 8.28
N SER A 435 27.70 28.42 7.74
CA SER A 435 28.16 28.68 6.37
C SER A 435 28.83 27.44 5.76
N ILE A 436 29.03 27.47 4.44
CA ILE A 436 29.71 26.40 3.68
C ILE A 436 31.02 26.96 3.12
N SER A 437 32.14 26.29 3.38
CA SER A 437 33.43 26.65 2.78
C SER A 437 33.47 26.32 1.28
N GLN A 438 34.22 27.10 0.49
CA GLN A 438 34.37 26.84 -0.94
C GLN A 438 35.00 25.46 -1.23
N ALA A 439 35.95 25.02 -0.39
CA ALA A 439 36.56 23.70 -0.51
C ALA A 439 35.54 22.57 -0.31
N SER A 440 34.70 22.68 0.72
CA SER A 440 33.61 21.72 0.98
C SER A 440 32.59 21.70 -0.17
N LEU A 441 32.23 22.89 -0.69
CA LEU A 441 31.30 23.01 -1.81
C LEU A 441 31.85 22.37 -3.09
N ASN A 442 33.12 22.65 -3.43
CA ASN A 442 33.76 22.07 -4.61
C ASN A 442 33.82 20.54 -4.51
N LYS A 443 34.16 20.01 -3.34
CA LYS A 443 34.18 18.57 -3.07
C LYS A 443 32.80 17.94 -3.21
N TYR A 444 31.76 18.60 -2.69
CA TYR A 444 30.38 18.17 -2.81
C TYR A 444 29.92 18.12 -4.28
N LYS A 445 30.14 19.20 -5.03
CA LYS A 445 29.75 19.30 -6.45
C LYS A 445 30.45 18.27 -7.32
N ASN A 446 31.76 18.10 -7.12
CA ASN A 446 32.58 17.18 -7.91
C ASN A 446 32.47 15.73 -7.44
N LYS A 447 31.75 15.46 -6.34
CA LYS A 447 31.59 14.12 -5.74
C LYS A 447 32.94 13.41 -5.46
N THR A 448 33.98 14.18 -5.12
CA THR A 448 35.37 13.67 -4.96
C THR A 448 35.63 13.14 -3.55
N TRP A 449 34.84 12.18 -3.10
CA TRP A 449 35.03 11.52 -1.80
C TRP A 449 35.94 10.29 -1.93
N SER A 450 37.02 10.25 -1.14
CA SER A 450 37.97 9.12 -1.14
C SER A 450 37.74 8.11 -0.02
N THR A 451 36.93 8.48 0.98
CA THR A 451 36.54 7.62 2.11
C THR A 451 35.05 7.77 2.41
N PHE A 452 34.45 6.74 3.03
CA PHE A 452 33.04 6.78 3.41
C PHE A 452 32.72 7.92 4.38
N ASN A 453 33.63 8.22 5.32
CA ASN A 453 33.46 9.35 6.24
C ASN A 453 33.46 10.72 5.54
N GLN A 454 34.12 10.85 4.38
CA GLN A 454 34.02 12.07 3.57
C GLN A 454 32.67 12.16 2.85
N PHE A 455 32.14 11.01 2.40
CA PHE A 455 30.79 10.93 1.86
C PHE A 455 29.74 11.29 2.92
N THR A 456 29.83 10.76 4.15
CA THR A 456 28.88 11.11 5.22
C THR A 456 28.93 12.59 5.61
N LYS A 457 30.08 13.25 5.50
CA LYS A 457 30.22 14.70 5.63
C LYS A 457 29.55 15.49 4.50
N SER A 458 29.24 14.88 3.35
CA SER A 458 28.51 15.57 2.28
C SER A 458 27.09 15.97 2.67
N PHE A 459 26.49 15.27 3.65
CA PHE A 459 25.18 15.58 4.22
C PHE A 459 25.18 16.82 5.13
N ASP A 460 26.34 17.46 5.30
CA ASP A 460 26.44 18.79 5.90
C ASP A 460 25.99 19.91 4.93
N ILE A 461 25.72 19.56 3.65
CA ILE A 461 25.26 20.48 2.60
C ILE A 461 23.96 19.94 1.99
N TRP A 462 22.90 20.72 2.11
CA TRP A 462 21.68 20.48 1.33
C TRP A 462 21.71 21.26 0.02
N CYS A 463 21.35 20.60 -1.07
CA CYS A 463 21.19 21.18 -2.39
C CYS A 463 19.70 21.29 -2.67
N MET A 464 19.23 22.51 -2.95
CA MET A 464 17.86 22.78 -3.35
C MET A 464 17.85 23.43 -4.73
N GLU A 465 17.09 22.84 -5.65
CA GLU A 465 16.91 23.34 -7.00
C GLU A 465 15.51 23.94 -7.13
N MET A 466 15.44 25.14 -7.70
CA MET A 466 14.19 25.87 -7.92
C MET A 466 14.24 26.49 -9.31
N ASP A 467 13.25 26.19 -10.14
CA ASP A 467 13.13 26.80 -11.46
C ASP A 467 12.95 28.31 -11.35
N ASN A 468 13.33 29.05 -12.40
CA ASN A 468 13.17 30.51 -12.45
C ASN A 468 11.70 30.97 -12.48
N GLY A 469 10.74 30.04 -12.58
CA GLY A 469 9.30 30.30 -12.51
C GLY A 469 8.79 30.60 -11.09
N SER A 470 7.54 31.05 -11.00
CA SER A 470 6.88 31.36 -9.72
C SER A 470 6.42 30.14 -8.92
N ASP A 471 6.46 28.94 -9.52
CA ASP A 471 5.95 27.70 -8.92
C ASP A 471 7.00 27.01 -8.04
N TRP A 472 7.30 27.65 -6.92
CA TRP A 472 8.28 27.17 -5.94
C TRP A 472 7.94 25.80 -5.36
N ARG A 473 6.70 25.30 -5.50
CA ARG A 473 6.28 23.99 -4.97
C ARG A 473 6.91 22.83 -5.73
N LYS A 474 7.30 23.05 -6.99
CA LYS A 474 8.02 22.06 -7.81
C LYS A 474 9.51 21.95 -7.49
N SER A 475 10.01 22.82 -6.61
CA SER A 475 11.42 22.81 -6.21
C SER A 475 11.81 21.49 -5.56
N LYS A 476 13.03 21.03 -5.86
CA LYS A 476 13.58 19.79 -5.33
C LYS A 476 14.60 20.07 -4.26
N CYS A 477 14.72 19.20 -3.27
CA CYS A 477 15.76 19.29 -2.25
C CYS A 477 16.29 17.91 -1.91
N ASN A 478 17.60 17.77 -1.73
CA ASN A 478 18.22 16.49 -1.36
C ASN A 478 18.18 16.18 0.16
N CYS A 479 17.47 16.97 0.97
CA CYS A 479 17.43 16.72 2.40
C CYS A 479 16.49 15.55 2.74
N PRO A 480 16.73 14.80 3.84
CA PRO A 480 15.89 13.66 4.23
C PRO A 480 14.41 14.01 4.38
N GLY A 481 14.11 15.23 4.86
CA GLY A 481 12.74 15.70 5.01
C GLY A 481 11.99 15.81 3.68
N PHE A 482 12.69 16.13 2.59
CA PHE A 482 12.11 16.23 1.25
C PHE A 482 11.88 14.84 0.66
N PHE A 483 12.89 13.97 0.65
CA PHE A 483 12.72 12.61 0.13
C PHE A 483 11.57 11.85 0.80
N LYS A 484 11.40 12.04 2.11
CA LYS A 484 10.33 11.37 2.87
C LYS A 484 8.94 11.98 2.70
N ASN A 485 8.80 13.24 2.27
CA ASN A 485 7.50 13.93 2.26
C ASN A 485 7.20 14.72 0.97
N TYR A 486 8.10 14.68 -0.01
CA TYR A 486 8.07 15.44 -1.27
C TYR A 486 8.05 16.96 -1.13
N ILE A 487 8.13 17.46 0.11
CA ILE A 487 8.25 18.86 0.47
C ILE A 487 9.01 18.95 1.79
N CYS A 488 9.78 20.02 2.00
CA CYS A 488 10.57 20.19 3.21
C CYS A 488 10.63 21.64 3.68
N LYS A 489 11.20 21.82 4.87
CA LYS A 489 11.34 23.16 5.48
C LYS A 489 12.22 24.10 4.67
N HIS A 490 13.16 23.56 3.90
CA HIS A 490 14.07 24.34 3.07
C HIS A 490 13.34 24.92 1.85
N VAL A 491 12.55 24.10 1.13
CA VAL A 491 11.76 24.54 -0.02
C VAL A 491 10.76 25.63 0.39
N VAL A 492 9.92 25.34 1.39
CA VAL A 492 8.92 26.29 1.88
C VAL A 492 9.61 27.52 2.51
N GLY A 493 10.69 27.32 3.27
CA GLY A 493 11.42 28.40 3.92
C GLY A 493 12.11 29.34 2.93
N MET A 494 12.66 28.81 1.84
CA MET A 494 13.24 29.61 0.76
C MET A 494 12.17 30.40 0.03
N ALA A 495 11.01 29.78 -0.25
CA ALA A 495 9.87 30.50 -0.81
C ALA A 495 9.40 31.66 0.10
N ILE A 496 9.48 31.50 1.42
CA ILE A 496 9.21 32.59 2.38
C ILE A 496 10.28 33.69 2.27
N ARG A 497 11.58 33.35 2.26
CA ARG A 497 12.68 34.33 2.15
C ARG A 497 12.60 35.14 0.85
N LEU A 498 12.28 34.47 -0.26
CA LEU A 498 12.14 35.05 -1.59
C LEU A 498 10.78 35.72 -1.81
N LYS A 499 9.89 35.70 -0.80
CA LYS A 499 8.54 36.30 -0.83
C LYS A 499 7.59 35.68 -1.87
N TYR A 500 7.84 34.45 -2.31
CA TYR A 500 6.94 33.68 -3.17
C TYR A 500 5.72 33.13 -2.44
N CYS A 501 5.78 33.01 -1.11
CA CYS A 501 4.61 32.67 -0.30
C CYS A 501 4.62 33.39 1.04
N LYS A 502 3.44 33.50 1.65
CA LYS A 502 3.27 34.03 3.01
C LYS A 502 2.83 32.89 3.93
N PRO A 503 3.54 32.64 5.05
CA PRO A 503 3.13 31.60 5.98
C PRO A 503 1.81 32.02 6.66
N PRO A 504 0.90 31.07 6.92
CA PRO A 504 -0.38 31.37 7.54
C PRO A 504 -0.18 31.98 8.94
N PRO A 505 -1.06 32.89 9.41
CA PRO A 505 -0.90 33.54 10.72
C PRO A 505 -0.72 32.54 11.86
N SER A 506 -1.46 31.43 11.81
CA SER A 506 -1.39 30.34 12.78
C SER A 506 -0.03 29.65 12.85
N ALA A 507 0.82 29.75 11.83
CA ALA A 507 2.19 29.23 11.85
C ALA A 507 3.12 30.10 12.71
N LYS A 508 2.78 31.38 12.88
CA LYS A 508 3.59 32.38 13.59
C LYS A 508 3.29 32.47 15.09
N THR A 509 2.27 31.76 15.59
CA THR A 509 1.76 31.91 16.96
C THR A 509 2.50 31.12 18.02
N VAL A 510 3.57 30.40 17.66
CA VAL A 510 4.40 29.63 18.61
C VAL A 510 5.24 30.62 19.44
N PRO A 511 5.12 30.59 20.78
CA PRO A 511 5.96 31.41 21.65
C PRO A 511 7.46 31.15 21.43
N ILE A 512 8.27 32.18 21.66
CA ILE A 512 9.73 32.06 21.60
C ILE A 512 10.18 31.06 22.69
N GLY A 513 11.05 30.11 22.33
CA GLY A 513 11.56 29.09 23.25
C GLY A 513 10.69 27.84 23.39
N GLU A 514 9.48 27.81 22.81
CA GLU A 514 8.59 26.65 22.88
C GLU A 514 8.52 25.86 21.57
N LYS A 515 8.33 24.55 21.69
CA LYS A 515 7.92 23.69 20.56
C LYS A 515 6.40 23.72 20.41
N ARG A 516 5.92 23.71 19.16
CA ARG A 516 4.48 23.60 18.88
C ARG A 516 3.92 22.32 19.50
N LYS A 517 2.90 22.45 20.35
CA LYS A 517 2.14 21.31 20.88
C LYS A 517 1.22 20.73 19.80
N ARG A 518 0.91 19.43 19.88
CA ARG A 518 -0.02 18.75 18.95
C ARG A 518 -1.43 19.37 19.06
N GLY A 519 -2.15 19.44 17.94
CA GLY A 519 -3.52 19.93 17.84
C GLY A 519 -3.68 21.29 17.16
N ARG A 520 -4.94 21.70 16.94
CA ARG A 520 -5.27 23.00 16.32
C ARG A 520 -5.00 24.13 17.33
N PRO A 521 -4.29 25.20 16.94
CA PRO A 521 -4.13 26.36 17.81
C PRO A 521 -5.48 27.00 18.16
N ALA A 522 -5.62 27.46 19.41
CA ALA A 522 -6.74 28.30 19.79
C ALA A 522 -6.79 29.54 18.88
N LYS A 523 -7.96 29.84 18.32
CA LYS A 523 -8.16 30.98 17.40
C LYS A 523 -8.06 32.33 18.12
N ALA A 524 -8.31 32.36 19.42
CA ALA A 524 -8.24 33.55 20.25
C ALA A 524 -7.14 33.39 21.31
N LYS A 525 -6.30 34.42 21.45
CA LYS A 525 -5.44 34.62 22.62
C LYS A 525 -5.95 35.85 23.36
N PRO A 526 -5.76 35.96 24.70
CA PRO A 526 -6.01 37.19 25.42
C PRO A 526 -5.30 38.37 24.74
N ALA A 527 -5.96 39.52 24.68
CA ALA A 527 -5.36 40.73 24.11
C ALA A 527 -4.05 41.06 24.82
N LEU A 528 -3.07 41.60 24.08
CA LEU A 528 -1.88 42.19 24.68
C LEU A 528 -2.32 43.33 25.59
N LEU A 529 -2.21 43.12 26.90
CA LEU A 529 -2.33 44.20 27.88
C LEU A 529 -1.09 45.08 27.70
N VAL A 530 -1.30 46.26 27.12
CA VAL A 530 -0.29 47.32 27.12
C VAL A 530 -0.31 47.90 28.54
N GLN A 531 0.78 47.72 29.29
CA GLN A 531 1.01 48.45 30.54
C GLN A 531 1.75 49.74 30.25
#